data_AF-A0A7W4GS63-F1
#
_entry.id   AF-A0A7W4GS63-F1
#
_cell.length_a   1.000
_cell.length_b   1.000
_cell.length_c   1.000
_cell.angle_alpha   90.00
_cell.angle_beta   90.00
_cell.angle_gamma   90.00
#
_symmetry.space_group_name_H-M   'P 1'
#
loop_
_entity.id
_entity.type
_entity.pdbx_description
1 polymer ?
#
loop_
_entity_poly.entity_id
_entity_poly.type
_entity_poly.pdbx_seq_one_letter_code
_entity_poly.pdbx_strand_id
1 'polypeptide(L)'
;MPLPRVFISTDLRLSSEEKDDAQSLIHALLYQDKMDIVGIAGTASIHGHQDGLVQDIDRIIDVYGRDHAKLEARSSAFKTADELKAVSWQGATSITGDRGHSSPTDSSRAIIAEAKKAAGAGEKLNVLTWGGETDLAQALHDDPSIAKHVRFFNINAQDPNAYNYIKNNFRGELDMWVDNLTSFRGMYQTPSSSSIIKGWHDENAKGHGALGDFFAELSGDIFNQAGVKMGDSPTVLRFLSGDQNDPTKESWGGEFIKVSDRYYTDNPHPDLDLGRPNTNGAMTIYEDREAWLGDFARRLDWLKDDAPGREPERPTEPARPTEPARPAEPEPPQPAPAPSAPSGSNLLVNGSFETAEVGSDQYGAFQSLQGWTALSGGRIEVWNNHNGVRATEGTDFVELDFEGARDGFFQDVEAAAGQSHSLSFDLQARPGKAASTQDVEVVWNDKVVAVAKPGTDWGSFTATVTGQSGTDRLTIREVASQAGDGHGALLDNFRLVANGAANRPPQEQDNQRGEDSVTVKVNGDAFKGDPAFALSVNGKAVSASTVVTADRAAGEWDSFVFRGDFGLDGSDRVAITFLNDHYEGSAARDRNLYVDEVVLNGESNGKDHNFYWNDTAHWDF
;
A
#
# COMPACT_ATOMS: atom_id res chain seq x y z
N MET A 1 -28.50 -2.27 6.16
CA MET A 1 -27.89 -2.11 4.82
C MET A 1 -26.38 -2.23 5.00
N PRO A 2 -25.64 -2.77 4.03
CA PRO A 2 -24.18 -2.75 4.07
C PRO A 2 -23.66 -1.31 4.20
N LEU A 3 -22.50 -1.13 4.83
CA LEU A 3 -21.85 0.17 4.90
C LEU A 3 -21.42 0.61 3.49
N PRO A 4 -21.49 1.92 3.15
CA PRO A 4 -20.99 2.42 1.87
C PRO A 4 -19.51 2.07 1.69
N ARG A 5 -19.16 1.45 0.55
CA ARG A 5 -17.76 1.16 0.18
C ARG A 5 -17.07 2.44 -0.25
N VAL A 6 -15.97 2.80 0.40
CA VAL A 6 -15.23 4.04 0.18
C VAL A 6 -13.78 3.76 -0.21
N PHE A 7 -13.32 4.38 -1.29
CA PHE A 7 -11.93 4.40 -1.73
C PHE A 7 -11.44 5.85 -1.67
N ILE A 8 -10.41 6.11 -0.87
CA ILE A 8 -9.83 7.45 -0.71
C ILE A 8 -8.57 7.54 -1.56
N SER A 9 -8.44 8.58 -2.39
CA SER A 9 -7.23 8.90 -3.15
C SER A 9 -6.77 10.29 -2.74
N THR A 10 -5.57 10.40 -2.19
CA THR A 10 -5.09 11.59 -1.48
C THR A 10 -3.64 11.89 -1.84
N ASP A 11 -3.32 13.17 -1.93
CA ASP A 11 -1.97 13.69 -2.17
C ASP A 11 -1.19 13.98 -0.89
N LEU A 12 -1.68 13.41 0.22
CA LEU A 12 -1.08 13.42 1.54
C LEU A 12 0.44 13.23 1.52
N ARG A 13 1.13 14.19 2.13
CA ARG A 13 2.57 14.08 2.37
C ARG A 13 2.97 14.70 3.71
N LEU A 14 3.27 13.86 4.69
CA LEU A 14 3.62 14.27 6.07
C LEU A 14 4.92 15.07 6.15
N SER A 15 5.84 14.86 5.21
CA SER A 15 7.10 15.63 5.16
C SER A 15 6.92 17.05 4.62
N SER A 16 5.76 17.37 4.07
CA SER A 16 5.42 18.69 3.57
C SER A 16 4.67 19.49 4.63
N GLU A 17 4.52 20.80 4.42
CA GLU A 17 3.73 21.66 5.29
C GLU A 17 2.19 21.42 5.13
N GLU A 18 1.83 20.42 4.33
CA GLU A 18 0.47 19.93 4.09
C GLU A 18 0.00 19.09 5.29
N LYS A 19 -1.06 19.56 5.96
CA LYS A 19 -1.64 18.90 7.15
C LYS A 19 -3.14 18.70 7.01
N ASP A 20 -3.70 19.09 5.89
CA ASP A 20 -5.11 19.04 5.55
C ASP A 20 -5.58 17.59 5.33
N ASP A 21 -4.93 16.89 4.42
CA ASP A 21 -5.24 15.51 4.05
C ASP A 21 -4.97 14.57 5.22
N ALA A 22 -3.91 14.82 5.99
CA ALA A 22 -3.62 14.06 7.20
C ALA A 22 -4.73 14.22 8.26
N GLN A 23 -5.24 15.44 8.46
CA GLN A 23 -6.39 15.69 9.33
C GLN A 23 -7.67 15.01 8.79
N SER A 24 -7.92 15.10 7.48
CA SER A 24 -9.06 14.46 6.82
C SER A 24 -8.99 12.92 6.91
N LEU A 25 -7.80 12.33 6.80
CA LEU A 25 -7.61 10.88 6.90
C LEU A 25 -7.87 10.37 8.32
N ILE A 26 -7.36 11.06 9.35
CA ILE A 26 -7.65 10.73 10.75
C ILE A 26 -9.16 10.80 11.01
N HIS A 27 -9.81 11.83 10.49
CA HIS A 27 -11.26 11.94 10.56
C HIS A 27 -11.94 10.74 9.90
N ALA A 28 -11.60 10.38 8.65
CA ALA A 28 -12.17 9.20 7.99
C ALA A 28 -11.97 7.89 8.80
N LEU A 29 -10.78 7.68 9.36
CA LEU A 29 -10.44 6.48 10.13
C LEU A 29 -11.34 6.30 11.37
N LEU A 30 -11.79 7.40 12.00
CA LEU A 30 -12.69 7.36 13.14
C LEU A 30 -14.15 7.05 12.80
N TYR A 31 -14.51 6.95 11.51
CA TYR A 31 -15.89 6.71 11.05
C TYR A 31 -16.08 5.39 10.28
N GLN A 32 -15.20 4.40 10.48
CA GLN A 32 -15.33 3.08 9.85
C GLN A 32 -16.60 2.30 10.24
N ASP A 33 -17.29 2.67 11.31
CA ASP A 33 -18.63 2.16 11.65
C ASP A 33 -19.76 2.76 10.80
N LYS A 34 -19.47 3.79 10.00
CA LYS A 34 -20.41 4.46 9.08
C LYS A 34 -20.07 4.21 7.62
N MET A 35 -18.83 3.85 7.31
CA MET A 35 -18.36 3.57 5.96
C MET A 35 -17.31 2.45 5.96
N ASP A 36 -17.35 1.60 4.94
CA ASP A 36 -16.36 0.54 4.73
C ASP A 36 -15.22 1.11 3.88
N ILE A 37 -14.10 1.48 4.51
CA ILE A 37 -12.90 1.89 3.78
C ILE A 37 -12.28 0.65 3.12
N VAL A 38 -12.37 0.58 1.80
CA VAL A 38 -11.90 -0.54 0.97
C VAL A 38 -10.66 -0.20 0.15
N GLY A 39 -10.20 1.05 0.23
CA GLY A 39 -8.94 1.49 -0.34
C GLY A 39 -8.52 2.87 0.16
N ILE A 40 -7.22 3.06 0.35
CA ILE A 40 -6.58 4.36 0.61
C ILE A 40 -5.39 4.45 -0.33
N ALA A 41 -5.23 5.52 -1.09
CA ALA A 41 -4.15 5.60 -2.07
C ALA A 41 -3.44 6.96 -2.02
N GLY A 42 -2.10 6.92 -2.09
CA GLY A 42 -1.29 8.11 -2.34
C GLY A 42 -1.29 8.46 -3.82
N THR A 43 -1.65 9.67 -4.21
CA THR A 43 -1.66 10.16 -5.60
C THR A 43 -1.07 11.56 -5.69
N ALA A 44 -0.71 12.03 -6.88
CA ALA A 44 -0.22 13.39 -7.07
C ALA A 44 -1.34 14.42 -7.26
N SER A 45 -1.02 15.69 -7.01
CA SER A 45 -1.88 16.84 -7.33
C SER A 45 -1.10 18.01 -7.96
N ILE A 46 -1.83 19.06 -8.38
CA ILE A 46 -1.25 20.34 -8.82
C ILE A 46 -0.58 21.14 -7.70
N HIS A 47 -0.77 20.77 -6.45
CA HIS A 47 -0.19 21.47 -5.32
C HIS A 47 1.25 20.96 -5.08
N GLY A 48 2.22 21.88 -5.12
CA GLY A 48 3.65 21.52 -5.25
C GLY A 48 4.18 20.64 -4.12
N HIS A 49 5.00 19.64 -4.49
CA HIS A 49 5.58 18.61 -3.62
C HIS A 49 4.60 17.55 -3.08
N GLN A 50 3.36 17.47 -3.57
CA GLN A 50 2.36 16.52 -3.11
C GLN A 50 2.18 15.40 -4.13
N ASP A 51 3.13 14.45 -4.08
CA ASP A 51 3.19 13.27 -4.95
C ASP A 51 2.32 12.12 -4.40
N GLY A 52 1.77 12.30 -3.19
CA GLY A 52 1.02 11.32 -2.40
C GLY A 52 1.81 10.03 -2.14
N LEU A 53 2.27 9.82 -0.91
CA LEU A 53 3.08 8.65 -0.58
C LEU A 53 2.31 7.66 0.31
N VAL A 54 2.22 6.41 -0.15
CA VAL A 54 1.60 5.34 0.65
C VAL A 54 2.31 5.16 2.00
N GLN A 55 3.61 5.44 2.08
CA GLN A 55 4.34 5.36 3.35
C GLN A 55 3.89 6.42 4.37
N ASP A 56 3.42 7.58 3.91
CA ASP A 56 2.89 8.60 4.82
C ASP A 56 1.47 8.23 5.31
N ILE A 57 0.66 7.61 4.45
CA ILE A 57 -0.61 6.97 4.85
C ILE A 57 -0.36 5.89 5.91
N ASP A 58 0.63 5.01 5.68
CA ASP A 58 0.98 3.94 6.61
C ASP A 58 1.40 4.46 7.98
N ARG A 59 2.09 5.59 8.04
CA ARG A 59 2.46 6.25 9.31
C ARG A 59 1.23 6.71 10.10
N ILE A 60 0.22 7.27 9.43
CA ILE A 60 -1.04 7.64 10.11
C ILE A 60 -1.77 6.38 10.59
N ILE A 61 -1.80 5.33 9.78
CA ILE A 61 -2.40 4.05 10.14
C ILE A 61 -1.67 3.41 11.34
N ASP A 62 -0.35 3.53 11.42
CA ASP A 62 0.44 3.06 12.57
C ASP A 62 0.06 3.79 13.86
N VAL A 63 -0.17 5.10 13.80
CA VAL A 63 -0.65 5.86 14.95
C VAL A 63 -2.08 5.42 15.32
N TYR A 64 -2.97 5.26 14.34
CA TYR A 64 -4.32 4.74 14.55
C TYR A 64 -4.30 3.35 15.22
N GLY A 65 -3.38 2.47 14.81
CA GLY A 65 -3.24 1.11 15.33
C GLY A 65 -2.99 1.07 16.84
N ARG A 66 -2.36 2.10 17.41
CA ARG A 66 -2.11 2.23 18.86
C ARG A 66 -3.39 2.39 19.67
N ASP A 67 -4.45 2.91 19.06
CA ASP A 67 -5.76 3.09 19.69
C ASP A 67 -6.82 2.08 19.19
N HIS A 68 -6.46 1.15 18.30
CA HIS A 68 -7.42 0.23 17.65
C HIS A 68 -8.27 -0.56 18.65
N ALA A 69 -7.70 -1.08 19.72
CA ALA A 69 -8.44 -1.83 20.74
C ALA A 69 -9.59 -1.01 21.39
N LYS A 70 -9.41 0.32 21.52
CA LYS A 70 -10.43 1.22 22.06
C LYS A 70 -11.58 1.42 21.06
N LEU A 71 -11.25 1.45 19.77
CA LEU A 71 -12.21 1.60 18.66
C LEU A 71 -12.96 0.29 18.37
N GLU A 72 -12.27 -0.86 18.40
CA GLU A 72 -12.88 -2.18 18.27
C GLU A 72 -13.93 -2.44 19.35
N ALA A 73 -13.68 -1.96 20.58
CA ALA A 73 -14.65 -2.02 21.67
C ALA A 73 -15.95 -1.22 21.39
N ARG A 74 -15.94 -0.28 20.43
CA ARG A 74 -17.11 0.49 19.98
C ARG A 74 -17.85 -0.22 18.85
N SER A 75 -17.12 -0.75 17.87
CA SER A 75 -17.69 -1.43 16.72
C SER A 75 -16.69 -2.39 16.10
N SER A 76 -17.14 -3.58 15.69
CA SER A 76 -16.33 -4.54 14.94
C SER A 76 -16.03 -4.10 13.50
N ALA A 77 -16.55 -2.94 13.06
CA ALA A 77 -16.28 -2.38 11.74
C ALA A 77 -14.92 -1.69 11.64
N PHE A 78 -14.29 -1.35 12.78
CA PHE A 78 -12.95 -0.75 12.80
C PHE A 78 -11.89 -1.78 12.43
N LYS A 79 -11.32 -1.63 11.24
CA LYS A 79 -10.21 -2.46 10.76
C LYS A 79 -8.98 -2.27 11.62
N THR A 80 -8.21 -3.32 11.78
CA THR A 80 -6.84 -3.27 12.31
C THR A 80 -5.95 -2.42 11.41
N ALA A 81 -4.78 -2.01 11.92
CA ALA A 81 -3.77 -1.32 11.13
C ALA A 81 -3.35 -2.15 9.90
N ASP A 82 -3.14 -3.46 10.08
CA ASP A 82 -2.73 -4.37 9.00
C ASP A 82 -3.80 -4.49 7.91
N GLU A 83 -5.08 -4.56 8.29
CA GLU A 83 -6.19 -4.61 7.33
C GLU A 83 -6.32 -3.31 6.54
N LEU A 84 -6.06 -2.15 7.16
CA LEU A 84 -6.04 -0.86 6.46
C LEU A 84 -4.85 -0.76 5.52
N LYS A 85 -3.65 -1.13 5.96
CA LYS A 85 -2.44 -1.16 5.13
C LYS A 85 -2.56 -2.13 3.96
N ALA A 86 -3.23 -3.26 4.14
CA ALA A 86 -3.49 -4.23 3.08
C ALA A 86 -4.41 -3.70 1.96
N VAL A 87 -5.08 -2.57 2.19
CA VAL A 87 -5.85 -1.84 1.18
C VAL A 87 -5.28 -0.44 0.92
N SER A 88 -4.05 -0.18 1.35
CA SER A 88 -3.30 1.02 1.02
C SER A 88 -2.50 0.82 -0.26
N TRP A 89 -2.52 1.78 -1.18
CA TRP A 89 -1.89 1.65 -2.50
C TRP A 89 -1.06 2.86 -2.86
N GLN A 90 0.04 2.63 -3.58
CA GLN A 90 0.73 3.71 -4.27
C GLN A 90 0.06 3.98 -5.62
N GLY A 91 -0.41 5.21 -5.80
CA GLY A 91 -0.89 5.75 -7.05
C GLY A 91 0.19 6.51 -7.80
N ALA A 92 -0.23 7.36 -8.73
CA ALA A 92 0.68 8.15 -9.53
C ALA A 92 1.43 9.20 -8.69
N THR A 93 2.73 9.32 -8.89
CA THR A 93 3.58 10.35 -8.23
C THR A 93 3.72 11.63 -9.05
N SER A 94 2.94 11.75 -10.14
CA SER A 94 2.83 12.98 -10.93
C SER A 94 1.45 13.06 -11.58
N ILE A 95 0.96 14.29 -11.78
CA ILE A 95 -0.27 14.55 -12.52
C ILE A 95 -0.14 14.14 -13.98
N THR A 96 -1.27 13.88 -14.63
CA THR A 96 -1.32 13.45 -16.02
C THR A 96 -0.90 14.55 -17.00
N GLY A 97 -0.22 14.14 -18.07
CA GLY A 97 -0.01 15.00 -19.25
C GLY A 97 -1.31 15.21 -20.05
N ASP A 98 -1.22 15.89 -21.18
CA ASP A 98 -2.37 16.37 -21.99
C ASP A 98 -3.43 15.32 -22.38
N ARG A 99 -3.09 14.03 -22.32
CA ARG A 99 -4.05 12.92 -22.57
C ARG A 99 -5.08 12.75 -21.45
N GLY A 100 -4.77 13.23 -20.24
CA GLY A 100 -5.61 13.08 -19.04
C GLY A 100 -5.68 11.65 -18.47
N HIS A 101 -4.76 10.79 -18.91
CA HIS A 101 -4.46 9.50 -18.32
C HIS A 101 -3.01 9.16 -18.67
N SER A 102 -2.39 8.21 -17.97
CA SER A 102 -0.98 7.85 -18.12
C SER A 102 -0.81 6.34 -18.27
N SER A 103 -0.24 5.68 -17.27
CA SER A 103 0.01 4.25 -17.22
C SER A 103 -0.66 3.67 -15.95
N PRO A 104 -1.07 2.39 -15.97
CA PRO A 104 -1.73 1.78 -14.81
C PRO A 104 -0.85 1.79 -13.56
N THR A 105 -1.38 2.31 -12.46
CA THR A 105 -0.81 2.31 -11.10
C THR A 105 -1.43 1.21 -10.23
N ASP A 106 -0.86 0.89 -9.06
CA ASP A 106 -1.49 -0.04 -8.11
C ASP A 106 -2.84 0.48 -7.63
N SER A 107 -2.92 1.78 -7.33
CA SER A 107 -4.17 2.49 -7.02
C SER A 107 -5.23 2.32 -8.12
N SER A 108 -4.90 2.59 -9.39
CA SER A 108 -5.86 2.46 -10.51
C SER A 108 -6.36 1.02 -10.69
N ARG A 109 -5.48 0.02 -10.52
CA ARG A 109 -5.85 -1.41 -10.54
C ARG A 109 -6.78 -1.76 -9.36
N ALA A 110 -6.49 -1.24 -8.18
CA ALA A 110 -7.31 -1.44 -6.99
C ALA A 110 -8.71 -0.82 -7.15
N ILE A 111 -8.83 0.38 -7.74
CA ILE A 111 -10.11 1.01 -8.07
C ILE A 111 -10.94 0.11 -8.99
N ILE A 112 -10.35 -0.46 -10.05
CA ILE A 112 -11.04 -1.40 -10.95
C ILE A 112 -11.52 -2.63 -10.18
N ALA A 113 -10.65 -3.23 -9.35
CA ALA A 113 -10.97 -4.42 -8.58
C ALA A 113 -12.11 -4.17 -7.59
N GLU A 114 -12.07 -3.07 -6.84
CA GLU A 114 -13.11 -2.71 -5.87
C GLU A 114 -14.42 -2.31 -6.54
N ALA A 115 -14.38 -1.65 -7.70
CA ALA A 115 -15.59 -1.33 -8.46
C ALA A 115 -16.28 -2.61 -8.98
N LYS A 116 -15.51 -3.62 -9.41
CA LYS A 116 -16.03 -4.93 -9.79
C LYS A 116 -16.59 -5.72 -8.61
N LYS A 117 -15.94 -5.67 -7.44
CA LYS A 117 -16.47 -6.28 -6.21
C LYS A 117 -17.79 -5.64 -5.81
N ALA A 118 -17.86 -4.30 -5.81
CA ALA A 118 -19.09 -3.56 -5.55
C ALA A 118 -20.19 -3.95 -6.54
N ALA A 119 -19.89 -4.01 -7.84
CA ALA A 119 -20.82 -4.44 -8.87
C ALA A 119 -21.37 -5.85 -8.62
N GLY A 120 -20.50 -6.81 -8.27
CA GLY A 120 -20.90 -8.19 -7.95
C GLY A 120 -21.79 -8.31 -6.72
N ALA A 121 -21.64 -7.39 -5.76
CA ALA A 121 -22.48 -7.30 -4.56
C ALA A 121 -23.78 -6.49 -4.78
N GLY A 122 -23.99 -5.88 -5.95
CA GLY A 122 -25.11 -4.97 -6.20
C GLY A 122 -24.94 -3.61 -5.50
N GLU A 123 -23.71 -3.27 -5.12
CA GLU A 123 -23.31 -2.03 -4.43
C GLU A 123 -22.63 -1.05 -5.40
N LYS A 124 -22.18 0.09 -4.88
CA LYS A 124 -21.40 1.10 -5.60
C LYS A 124 -20.10 1.38 -4.85
N LEU A 125 -19.04 1.66 -5.61
CA LEU A 125 -17.78 2.16 -5.05
C LEU A 125 -17.83 3.68 -5.00
N ASN A 126 -17.68 4.27 -3.83
CA ASN A 126 -17.54 5.72 -3.67
C ASN A 126 -16.04 6.06 -3.71
N VAL A 127 -15.59 6.70 -4.79
CA VAL A 127 -14.20 7.15 -4.95
C VAL A 127 -14.12 8.62 -4.56
N LEU A 128 -13.35 8.89 -3.51
CA LEU A 128 -13.12 10.23 -2.96
C LEU A 128 -11.73 10.70 -3.43
N THR A 129 -11.66 11.73 -4.27
CA THR A 129 -10.38 12.33 -4.67
C THR A 129 -10.13 13.59 -3.87
N TRP A 130 -9.17 13.49 -2.96
CA TRP A 130 -8.64 14.56 -2.13
C TRP A 130 -7.44 15.20 -2.83
N GLY A 131 -6.66 14.40 -3.56
CA GLY A 131 -5.65 14.85 -4.52
C GLY A 131 -6.13 14.82 -5.97
N GLY A 132 -5.20 14.68 -6.91
CA GLY A 132 -5.53 14.63 -8.34
C GLY A 132 -6.29 13.37 -8.76
N GLU A 133 -7.12 13.51 -9.79
CA GLU A 133 -7.99 12.45 -10.32
C GLU A 133 -7.25 11.38 -11.13
N THR A 134 -5.92 11.46 -11.19
CA THR A 134 -5.03 10.67 -12.04
C THR A 134 -5.37 9.18 -12.05
N ASP A 135 -5.46 8.56 -10.88
CA ASP A 135 -5.69 7.11 -10.77
C ASP A 135 -7.11 6.71 -11.17
N LEU A 136 -8.12 7.55 -10.87
CA LEU A 136 -9.50 7.29 -11.29
C LEU A 136 -9.63 7.44 -12.81
N ALA A 137 -9.01 8.45 -13.40
CA ALA A 137 -8.99 8.65 -14.84
C ALA A 137 -8.32 7.47 -15.55
N GLN A 138 -7.20 6.99 -15.02
CA GLN A 138 -6.51 5.80 -15.51
C GLN A 138 -7.38 4.53 -15.37
N ALA A 139 -8.01 4.33 -14.21
CA ALA A 139 -8.90 3.18 -13.98
C ALA A 139 -10.09 3.14 -14.95
N LEU A 140 -10.73 4.30 -15.18
CA LEU A 140 -11.82 4.45 -16.15
C LEU A 140 -11.34 4.28 -17.60
N HIS A 141 -10.12 4.70 -17.91
CA HIS A 141 -9.50 4.47 -19.22
C HIS A 141 -9.27 2.97 -19.47
N ASP A 142 -8.70 2.26 -18.51
CA ASP A 142 -8.34 0.85 -18.65
C ASP A 142 -9.57 -0.08 -18.63
N ASP A 143 -10.57 0.25 -17.81
CA ASP A 143 -11.83 -0.49 -17.79
C ASP A 143 -13.06 0.44 -17.71
N PRO A 144 -13.52 0.97 -18.87
CA PRO A 144 -14.71 1.81 -18.94
C PRO A 144 -15.98 1.19 -18.35
N SER A 145 -16.05 -0.14 -18.24
CA SER A 145 -17.24 -0.84 -17.77
C SER A 145 -17.55 -0.60 -16.28
N ILE A 146 -16.54 -0.15 -15.52
CA ILE A 146 -16.69 0.16 -14.09
C ILE A 146 -17.46 1.46 -13.85
N ALA A 147 -17.57 2.36 -14.83
CA ALA A 147 -18.11 3.71 -14.64
C ALA A 147 -19.49 3.70 -13.94
N LYS A 148 -20.42 2.87 -14.42
CA LYS A 148 -21.78 2.72 -13.86
C LYS A 148 -21.83 2.16 -12.43
N HIS A 149 -20.68 1.76 -11.87
CA HIS A 149 -20.51 1.24 -10.52
C HIS A 149 -19.73 2.18 -9.61
N VAL A 150 -19.22 3.30 -10.16
CA VAL A 150 -18.44 4.30 -9.44
C VAL A 150 -19.28 5.54 -9.17
N ARG A 151 -19.26 5.99 -7.92
CA ARG A 151 -19.69 7.31 -7.47
C ARG A 151 -18.46 8.16 -7.21
N PHE A 152 -18.30 9.23 -7.95
CA PHE A 152 -17.12 10.08 -7.92
C PHE A 152 -17.39 11.33 -7.07
N PHE A 153 -16.63 11.52 -6.00
CA PHE A 153 -16.69 12.70 -5.14
C PHE A 153 -15.36 13.43 -5.23
N ASN A 154 -15.38 14.63 -5.78
CA ASN A 154 -14.18 15.36 -6.14
C ASN A 154 -13.99 16.61 -5.29
N ILE A 155 -12.77 16.82 -4.79
CA ILE A 155 -12.37 18.06 -4.13
C ILE A 155 -11.47 18.89 -5.06
N ASN A 156 -11.93 20.08 -5.41
CA ASN A 156 -11.14 21.15 -6.05
C ASN A 156 -10.48 20.86 -7.41
N ALA A 157 -10.78 19.73 -8.07
CA ALA A 157 -10.30 19.43 -9.42
C ALA A 157 -8.76 19.52 -9.59
N GLN A 158 -8.03 18.62 -8.95
CA GLN A 158 -6.60 18.82 -8.67
C GLN A 158 -5.62 18.14 -9.64
N ASP A 159 -6.13 17.48 -10.68
CA ASP A 159 -5.42 17.25 -11.94
C ASP A 159 -6.32 17.72 -13.10
N PRO A 160 -6.09 18.94 -13.64
CA PRO A 160 -6.92 19.48 -14.70
C PRO A 160 -7.03 18.59 -15.95
N ASN A 161 -5.98 17.85 -16.29
CA ASN A 161 -5.98 16.99 -17.47
C ASN A 161 -6.80 15.73 -17.21
N ALA A 162 -6.59 15.06 -16.08
CA ALA A 162 -7.37 13.89 -15.68
C ALA A 162 -8.84 14.24 -15.46
N TYR A 163 -9.12 15.34 -14.75
CA TYR A 163 -10.46 15.89 -14.56
C TYR A 163 -11.17 16.11 -15.90
N ASN A 164 -10.51 16.79 -16.86
CA ASN A 164 -11.10 17.05 -18.17
C ASN A 164 -11.31 15.75 -18.98
N TYR A 165 -10.42 14.78 -18.85
CA TYR A 165 -10.58 13.47 -19.49
C TYR A 165 -11.80 12.73 -18.93
N ILE A 166 -11.97 12.66 -17.60
CA ILE A 166 -13.17 12.08 -16.98
C ILE A 166 -14.42 12.83 -17.43
N LYS A 167 -14.38 14.17 -17.42
CA LYS A 167 -15.50 15.03 -17.82
C LYS A 167 -15.97 14.79 -19.24
N ASN A 168 -15.03 14.66 -20.16
CA ASN A 168 -15.32 14.53 -21.59
C ASN A 168 -15.80 13.12 -21.96
N ASN A 169 -15.36 12.09 -21.24
CA ASN A 169 -15.58 10.69 -21.63
C ASN A 169 -16.56 9.94 -20.72
N PHE A 170 -16.68 10.30 -19.44
CA PHE A 170 -17.37 9.47 -18.43
C PHE A 170 -18.44 10.20 -17.62
N ARG A 171 -18.60 11.52 -17.76
CA ARG A 171 -19.59 12.31 -16.98
C ARG A 171 -21.00 11.70 -16.95
N GLY A 172 -21.47 11.18 -18.09
CA GLY A 172 -22.80 10.57 -18.21
C GLY A 172 -22.84 9.07 -17.91
N GLU A 173 -21.68 8.44 -17.71
CA GLU A 173 -21.54 6.99 -17.53
C GLU A 173 -21.37 6.61 -16.05
N LEU A 174 -20.87 7.54 -15.23
CA LEU A 174 -20.73 7.36 -13.78
C LEU A 174 -22.10 7.17 -13.10
N ASP A 175 -22.14 6.40 -12.00
CA ASP A 175 -23.37 6.24 -11.20
C ASP A 175 -23.79 7.58 -10.57
N MET A 176 -22.81 8.35 -10.12
CA MET A 176 -22.95 9.68 -9.56
C MET A 176 -21.62 10.41 -9.64
N TRP A 177 -21.65 11.72 -9.85
CA TRP A 177 -20.49 12.58 -9.75
C TRP A 177 -20.87 13.86 -9.01
N VAL A 178 -20.19 14.13 -7.90
CA VAL A 178 -20.32 15.35 -7.10
C VAL A 178 -19.00 16.13 -7.15
N ASP A 179 -19.02 17.28 -7.80
CA ASP A 179 -17.92 18.25 -7.81
C ASP A 179 -18.06 19.22 -6.65
N ASN A 180 -17.18 19.09 -5.65
CA ASN A 180 -16.99 20.04 -4.57
C ASN A 180 -15.78 20.92 -4.88
N LEU A 181 -15.98 21.95 -5.69
CA LEU A 181 -14.92 22.85 -6.16
C LEU A 181 -14.74 24.04 -5.21
N THR A 182 -15.79 24.39 -4.47
CA THR A 182 -15.74 25.52 -3.54
C THR A 182 -16.41 25.31 -2.20
N SER A 183 -17.38 24.41 -2.10
CA SER A 183 -18.16 24.21 -0.87
C SER A 183 -17.26 23.80 0.31
N PHE A 184 -16.18 23.05 0.04
CA PHE A 184 -15.23 22.56 1.03
C PHE A 184 -14.60 23.65 1.90
N ARG A 185 -14.55 24.90 1.41
CA ARG A 185 -14.09 26.05 2.21
C ARG A 185 -14.95 26.29 3.45
N GLY A 186 -16.19 25.81 3.45
CA GLY A 186 -17.10 25.80 4.59
C GLY A 186 -16.63 24.94 5.76
N MET A 187 -15.63 24.07 5.57
CA MET A 187 -14.99 23.33 6.65
C MET A 187 -14.27 24.25 7.63
N TYR A 188 -13.48 25.20 7.12
CA TYR A 188 -12.59 26.01 7.95
C TYR A 188 -12.92 27.50 7.95
N GLN A 189 -13.47 28.04 6.86
CA GLN A 189 -13.73 29.48 6.74
C GLN A 189 -15.15 29.89 7.19
N THR A 190 -15.34 31.13 7.65
CA THR A 190 -16.64 31.68 8.08
C THR A 190 -17.05 32.86 7.20
N PRO A 191 -18.25 33.46 7.34
CA PRO A 191 -18.59 34.70 6.64
C PRO A 191 -17.66 35.88 6.97
N SER A 192 -17.02 35.85 8.14
CA SER A 192 -16.15 36.93 8.64
C SER A 192 -14.65 36.65 8.54
N SER A 193 -14.23 35.42 8.19
CA SER A 193 -12.83 34.99 8.21
C SER A 193 -12.54 33.90 7.19
N SER A 194 -11.38 33.98 6.54
CA SER A 194 -10.82 32.91 5.70
C SER A 194 -9.79 32.03 6.43
N SER A 195 -9.63 32.21 7.75
CA SER A 195 -8.65 31.50 8.56
C SER A 195 -9.16 30.10 8.97
N ILE A 196 -8.22 29.23 9.34
CA ILE A 196 -8.48 27.90 9.92
C ILE A 196 -9.15 27.98 11.30
N ILE A 197 -9.69 26.86 11.78
CA ILE A 197 -10.33 26.78 13.10
C ILE A 197 -9.25 26.69 14.19
N LYS A 198 -9.02 27.79 14.90
CA LYS A 198 -7.98 27.89 15.93
C LYS A 198 -8.45 27.32 17.28
N GLY A 199 -7.55 26.71 18.04
CA GLY A 199 -7.78 26.24 19.41
C GLY A 199 -8.60 24.96 19.56
N TRP A 200 -9.42 24.58 18.57
CA TRP A 200 -10.27 23.39 18.68
C TRP A 200 -9.49 22.10 18.96
N HIS A 201 -8.34 21.90 18.29
CA HIS A 201 -7.51 20.71 18.44
C HIS A 201 -6.84 20.63 19.83
N ASP A 202 -6.45 21.75 20.41
CA ASP A 202 -5.90 21.81 21.77
C ASP A 202 -6.93 21.38 22.81
N GLU A 203 -8.21 21.74 22.59
CA GLU A 203 -9.30 21.45 23.52
C GLU A 203 -9.89 20.04 23.34
N ASN A 204 -9.98 19.55 22.09
CA ASN A 204 -10.79 18.37 21.75
C ASN A 204 -9.99 17.18 21.19
N ALA A 205 -8.73 17.36 20.81
CA ALA A 205 -7.90 16.28 20.25
C ALA A 205 -6.71 15.94 21.15
N LYS A 206 -6.02 16.96 21.67
CA LYS A 206 -4.88 16.77 22.58
C LYS A 206 -5.31 16.01 23.84
N GLY A 207 -4.56 14.99 24.22
CA GLY A 207 -4.84 14.09 25.34
C GLY A 207 -5.87 12.99 25.04
N HIS A 208 -6.26 12.79 23.78
CA HIS A 208 -7.27 11.81 23.36
C HIS A 208 -6.62 10.65 22.60
N GLY A 209 -5.78 9.89 23.29
CA GLY A 209 -5.04 8.76 22.70
C GLY A 209 -3.95 9.20 21.72
N ALA A 210 -3.27 8.22 21.14
CA ALA A 210 -2.18 8.47 20.20
C ALA A 210 -2.66 9.20 18.94
N LEU A 211 -3.82 8.83 18.41
CA LEU A 211 -4.37 9.43 17.19
C LEU A 211 -4.88 10.86 17.42
N GLY A 212 -5.47 11.15 18.59
CA GLY A 212 -5.88 12.52 18.94
C GLY A 212 -4.70 13.45 19.19
N ASP A 213 -3.65 12.96 19.87
CA ASP A 213 -2.40 13.73 20.04
C ASP A 213 -1.72 14.02 18.71
N PHE A 214 -1.67 13.02 17.82
CA PHE A 214 -1.10 13.20 16.49
C PHE A 214 -1.92 14.17 15.64
N PHE A 215 -3.26 14.11 15.71
CA PHE A 215 -4.12 15.12 15.07
C PHE A 215 -3.84 16.54 15.60
N ALA A 216 -3.62 16.69 16.90
CA ALA A 216 -3.28 17.98 17.51
C ALA A 216 -1.89 18.47 17.06
N GLU A 217 -0.91 17.58 16.92
CA GLU A 217 0.41 17.90 16.38
C GLU A 217 0.33 18.36 14.92
N LEU A 218 -0.43 17.64 14.09
CA LEU A 218 -0.73 18.02 12.71
C LEU A 218 -1.54 19.33 12.60
N SER A 219 -2.11 19.82 13.69
CA SER A 219 -2.80 21.11 13.71
C SER A 219 -1.87 22.28 14.09
N GLY A 220 -0.65 22.02 14.60
CA GLY A 220 0.34 23.05 14.89
C GLY A 220 1.34 23.19 13.75
N ASP A 221 1.46 24.37 13.11
CA ASP A 221 2.48 24.56 12.05
C ASP A 221 3.29 25.88 12.11
N ILE A 222 4.51 25.75 11.57
CA ILE A 222 5.68 26.64 11.43
C ILE A 222 5.40 28.02 10.80
N PHE A 223 4.19 28.24 10.29
CA PHE A 223 3.71 29.52 9.77
C PHE A 223 3.01 30.41 10.81
N ASN A 224 3.09 30.05 12.09
CA ASN A 224 2.48 30.81 13.20
C ASN A 224 0.93 30.80 13.19
N GLN A 225 0.30 29.82 12.53
CA GLN A 225 -1.15 29.59 12.59
C GLN A 225 -1.44 28.11 12.87
N ALA A 226 -1.86 27.81 14.09
CA ALA A 226 -2.30 26.47 14.49
C ALA A 226 -3.84 26.36 14.38
N GLY A 227 -4.35 25.27 13.79
CA GLY A 227 -5.78 25.04 13.64
C GLY A 227 -6.18 23.89 12.74
N VAL A 228 -7.49 23.61 12.72
CA VAL A 228 -8.12 22.57 11.90
C VAL A 228 -8.52 23.14 10.54
N LYS A 229 -8.19 22.40 9.47
CA LYS A 229 -8.54 22.73 8.08
C LYS A 229 -9.52 21.70 7.50
N MET A 230 -9.11 20.44 7.39
CA MET A 230 -9.93 19.28 6.95
C MET A 230 -10.74 19.53 5.66
N GLY A 231 -10.11 20.13 4.64
CA GLY A 231 -10.68 20.49 3.36
C GLY A 231 -11.31 19.33 2.59
N ASP A 232 -10.87 18.10 2.82
CA ASP A 232 -11.33 16.93 2.04
C ASP A 232 -12.44 16.15 2.76
N SER A 233 -12.58 16.39 4.06
CA SER A 233 -13.60 15.78 4.91
C SER A 233 -15.06 16.02 4.50
N PRO A 234 -15.47 17.02 3.71
CA PRO A 234 -16.82 17.08 3.14
C PRO A 234 -17.24 15.79 2.43
N THR A 235 -16.29 15.14 1.75
CA THR A 235 -16.56 13.88 1.06
C THR A 235 -16.84 12.72 2.04
N VAL A 236 -16.27 12.76 3.25
CA VAL A 236 -16.57 11.84 4.35
C VAL A 236 -17.89 12.18 5.01
N LEU A 237 -18.09 13.47 5.34
CA LEU A 237 -19.28 14.00 6.03
C LEU A 237 -20.58 13.67 5.30
N ARG A 238 -20.52 13.51 3.98
CA ARG A 238 -21.64 13.06 3.15
C ARG A 238 -22.25 11.72 3.58
N PHE A 239 -21.45 10.82 4.15
CA PHE A 239 -21.92 9.51 4.63
C PHE A 239 -22.40 9.55 6.09
N LEU A 240 -22.21 10.68 6.76
CA LEU A 240 -22.45 10.82 8.20
C LEU A 240 -23.81 11.47 8.50
N SER A 241 -24.40 12.14 7.51
CA SER A 241 -25.68 12.83 7.65
C SER A 241 -26.40 12.94 6.30
N GLY A 242 -27.71 13.18 6.33
CA GLY A 242 -28.51 13.36 5.13
C GLY A 242 -28.69 12.10 4.28
N ASP A 243 -29.19 12.29 3.05
CA ASP A 243 -29.32 11.20 2.07
C ASP A 243 -28.10 11.18 1.14
N GLN A 244 -27.21 10.22 1.35
CA GLN A 244 -26.03 10.02 0.51
C GLN A 244 -26.35 9.81 -0.99
N ASN A 245 -27.58 9.44 -1.36
CA ASN A 245 -27.98 9.17 -2.75
C ASN A 245 -28.58 10.37 -3.48
N ASP A 246 -28.82 11.49 -2.79
CA ASP A 246 -29.37 12.71 -3.40
C ASP A 246 -28.53 13.94 -3.02
N PRO A 247 -27.49 14.29 -3.82
CA PRO A 247 -26.64 15.47 -3.62
C PRO A 247 -27.37 16.80 -3.46
N THR A 248 -28.64 16.88 -3.89
CA THR A 248 -29.47 18.09 -3.77
C THR A 248 -30.14 18.25 -2.42
N LYS A 249 -29.91 17.31 -1.49
CA LYS A 249 -30.39 17.39 -0.11
C LYS A 249 -29.27 17.74 0.84
N GLU A 250 -29.68 18.44 1.88
CA GLU A 250 -28.81 18.86 2.97
C GLU A 250 -28.10 17.68 3.63
N SER A 251 -26.83 17.90 3.92
CA SER A 251 -25.92 17.00 4.61
C SER A 251 -24.72 17.81 5.08
N TRP A 252 -24.04 17.35 6.13
CA TRP A 252 -22.76 17.92 6.59
C TRP A 252 -21.69 18.01 5.50
N GLY A 253 -21.80 17.21 4.42
CA GLY A 253 -20.92 17.28 3.25
C GLY A 253 -21.30 18.36 2.21
N GLY A 254 -22.38 19.10 2.46
CA GLY A 254 -22.94 20.17 1.63
C GLY A 254 -24.18 19.80 0.82
N GLU A 255 -24.83 20.83 0.27
CA GLU A 255 -25.97 20.75 -0.67
C GLU A 255 -25.54 21.22 -2.07
N PHE A 256 -25.74 20.35 -3.07
CA PHE A 256 -25.25 20.54 -4.44
C PHE A 256 -26.41 20.73 -5.44
N ILE A 257 -26.14 21.42 -6.54
CA ILE A 257 -27.11 21.54 -7.64
C ILE A 257 -26.86 20.50 -8.73
N LYS A 258 -27.94 19.96 -9.30
CA LYS A 258 -27.86 19.05 -10.45
C LYS A 258 -27.54 19.84 -11.72
N VAL A 259 -26.41 19.53 -12.37
CA VAL A 259 -25.99 20.14 -13.65
C VAL A 259 -26.52 19.33 -14.83
N SER A 260 -26.41 18.01 -14.76
CA SER A 260 -26.96 17.06 -15.73
C SER A 260 -27.36 15.76 -15.05
N ASP A 261 -27.81 14.74 -15.79
CA ASP A 261 -28.08 13.45 -15.17
C ASP A 261 -26.84 12.95 -14.41
N ARG A 262 -27.04 12.58 -13.14
CA ARG A 262 -26.03 12.08 -12.21
C ARG A 262 -24.80 12.97 -11.94
N TYR A 263 -24.77 14.20 -12.44
CA TYR A 263 -23.67 15.14 -12.22
C TYR A 263 -24.14 16.38 -11.45
N TYR A 264 -23.43 16.67 -10.36
CA TYR A 264 -23.75 17.71 -9.39
C TYR A 264 -22.53 18.59 -9.11
N THR A 265 -22.75 19.85 -8.78
CA THR A 265 -21.69 20.81 -8.44
C THR A 265 -22.14 21.79 -7.37
N ASP A 266 -21.22 22.60 -6.84
CA ASP A 266 -21.47 23.60 -5.80
C ASP A 266 -22.66 24.51 -6.14
N ASN A 267 -23.50 24.80 -5.15
CA ASN A 267 -24.65 25.68 -5.35
C ASN A 267 -24.21 27.16 -5.46
N PRO A 268 -24.37 27.83 -6.62
CA PRO A 268 -23.91 29.20 -6.82
C PRO A 268 -24.89 30.26 -6.26
N HIS A 269 -25.92 29.85 -5.52
CA HIS A 269 -26.85 30.79 -4.91
C HIS A 269 -26.10 31.72 -3.95
N PRO A 270 -26.22 33.06 -4.08
CA PRO A 270 -25.45 34.00 -3.25
C PRO A 270 -25.65 33.82 -1.74
N ASP A 271 -26.86 33.44 -1.32
CA ASP A 271 -27.15 33.19 0.11
C ASP A 271 -26.44 31.94 0.68
N LEU A 272 -25.89 31.09 -0.20
CA LEU A 272 -25.16 29.88 0.16
C LEU A 272 -23.63 30.03 0.00
N ASP A 273 -23.15 31.23 -0.30
CA ASP A 273 -21.73 31.57 -0.27
C ASP A 273 -21.30 32.21 1.07
N LEU A 274 -19.99 32.38 1.29
CA LEU A 274 -19.46 33.00 2.52
C LEU A 274 -19.17 34.51 2.34
N GLY A 275 -19.85 35.17 1.41
CA GLY A 275 -19.71 36.59 1.07
C GLY A 275 -18.42 36.94 0.34
N ARG A 276 -17.75 35.98 -0.31
CA ARG A 276 -16.46 36.18 -1.00
C ARG A 276 -16.27 35.28 -2.22
N PRO A 277 -15.36 35.66 -3.16
CA PRO A 277 -15.09 34.84 -4.34
C PRO A 277 -14.68 33.40 -3.99
N ASN A 278 -15.01 32.47 -4.89
CA ASN A 278 -14.67 31.05 -4.80
C ASN A 278 -15.21 30.36 -3.53
N THR A 279 -16.42 30.73 -3.07
CA THR A 279 -17.07 30.09 -1.92
C THR A 279 -18.51 29.64 -2.18
N ASN A 280 -18.87 29.36 -3.44
CA ASN A 280 -20.19 28.83 -3.77
C ASN A 280 -20.45 27.55 -2.95
N GLY A 281 -21.66 27.44 -2.40
CA GLY A 281 -22.09 26.32 -1.56
C GLY A 281 -21.41 26.21 -0.18
N ALA A 282 -20.39 27.03 0.13
CA ALA A 282 -19.62 26.86 1.35
C ALA A 282 -20.42 27.13 2.64
N MET A 283 -21.53 27.89 2.55
CA MET A 283 -22.44 28.06 3.69
C MET A 283 -23.09 26.73 4.10
N THR A 284 -23.40 25.85 3.14
CA THR A 284 -24.09 24.57 3.39
C THR A 284 -23.27 23.62 4.26
N ILE A 285 -21.93 23.71 4.20
CA ILE A 285 -21.04 22.96 5.11
C ILE A 285 -20.80 23.72 6.41
N TYR A 286 -20.72 25.06 6.33
CA TYR A 286 -20.45 25.91 7.49
C TYR A 286 -21.60 25.91 8.51
N GLU A 287 -22.85 25.88 8.06
CA GLU A 287 -24.01 25.93 8.95
C GLU A 287 -24.08 24.73 9.92
N ASP A 288 -23.56 23.58 9.50
CA ASP A 288 -23.46 22.36 10.30
C ASP A 288 -22.14 22.21 11.06
N ARG A 289 -21.25 23.21 11.03
CA ARG A 289 -19.92 23.15 11.63
C ARG A 289 -19.92 22.73 13.09
N GLU A 290 -20.80 23.33 13.88
CA GLU A 290 -20.90 23.00 15.31
C GLU A 290 -21.28 21.52 15.51
N ALA A 291 -22.17 21.00 14.67
CA ALA A 291 -22.66 19.64 14.77
C ALA A 291 -21.57 18.61 14.44
N TRP A 292 -20.87 18.77 13.32
CA TRP A 292 -19.84 17.81 12.92
C TRP A 292 -18.55 17.93 13.75
N LEU A 293 -18.14 19.14 14.17
CA LEU A 293 -17.03 19.29 15.13
C LEU A 293 -17.38 18.65 16.48
N GLY A 294 -18.62 18.85 16.95
CA GLY A 294 -19.09 18.23 18.19
C GLY A 294 -19.11 16.70 18.09
N ASP A 295 -19.48 16.14 16.93
CA ASP A 295 -19.42 14.70 16.70
C ASP A 295 -18.00 14.17 16.66
N PHE A 296 -17.11 14.85 15.94
CA PHE A 296 -15.72 14.45 15.85
C PHE A 296 -15.02 14.48 17.21
N ALA A 297 -15.27 15.49 18.05
CA ALA A 297 -14.79 15.55 19.44
C ALA A 297 -15.24 14.33 20.26
N ARG A 298 -16.52 13.92 20.14
CA ARG A 298 -17.03 12.72 20.83
C ARG A 298 -16.39 11.42 20.34
N ARG A 299 -15.91 11.38 19.09
CA ARG A 299 -15.16 10.22 18.58
C ARG A 299 -13.74 10.19 19.10
N LEU A 300 -13.10 11.34 19.21
CA LEU A 300 -11.79 11.46 19.86
C LEU A 300 -11.89 11.04 21.34
N ASP A 301 -13.00 11.35 22.04
CA ASP A 301 -13.24 10.87 23.41
C ASP A 301 -13.18 9.34 23.56
N TRP A 302 -13.46 8.58 22.50
CA TRP A 302 -13.34 7.11 22.56
C TRP A 302 -11.90 6.64 22.77
N LEU A 303 -10.93 7.49 22.46
CA LEU A 303 -9.50 7.17 22.51
C LEU A 303 -8.86 7.50 23.86
N LYS A 304 -9.59 8.15 24.78
CA LYS A 304 -9.11 8.42 26.14
C LYS A 304 -8.90 7.11 26.92
N ASP A 305 -7.89 7.09 27.79
CA ASP A 305 -7.56 5.91 28.60
C ASP A 305 -8.66 5.54 29.62
N ASP A 306 -9.47 6.51 30.03
CA ASP A 306 -10.61 6.33 30.92
C ASP A 306 -11.96 6.17 30.18
N ALA A 307 -11.95 6.05 28.85
CA ALA A 307 -13.15 5.95 28.06
C ALA A 307 -13.95 4.69 28.45
N PRO A 308 -15.21 4.81 28.91
CA PRO A 308 -15.98 3.65 29.33
C PRO A 308 -16.26 2.73 28.14
N GLY A 309 -15.98 1.43 28.30
CA GLY A 309 -16.39 0.39 27.35
C GLY A 309 -17.91 0.35 27.17
N ARG A 310 -18.36 -0.21 26.04
CA ARG A 310 -19.77 -0.18 25.58
C ARG A 310 -20.78 -0.43 26.72
N GLU A 311 -21.71 0.51 26.91
CA GLU A 311 -22.88 0.25 27.75
C GLU A 311 -23.76 -0.79 27.02
N PRO A 312 -24.13 -1.92 27.65
CA PRO A 312 -24.86 -2.98 26.97
C PRO A 312 -26.22 -2.43 26.51
N GLU A 313 -26.51 -2.59 25.21
CA GLU A 313 -27.83 -2.28 24.65
C GLU A 313 -28.90 -3.05 25.45
N ARG A 314 -29.84 -2.30 26.03
CA ARG A 314 -30.97 -2.87 26.75
C ARG A 314 -31.81 -3.70 25.76
N PRO A 315 -32.01 -5.01 25.99
CA PRO A 315 -32.80 -5.83 25.07
C PRO A 315 -34.24 -5.31 25.01
N THR A 316 -34.71 -5.01 23.80
CA THR A 316 -36.15 -4.90 23.54
C THR A 316 -36.78 -6.28 23.71
N GLU A 317 -37.81 -6.34 24.56
CA GLU A 317 -38.52 -7.54 24.99
C GLU A 317 -39.09 -8.34 23.79
N PRO A 318 -38.78 -9.65 23.65
CA PRO A 318 -39.34 -10.46 22.57
C PRO A 318 -40.75 -10.94 22.92
N ALA A 319 -41.66 -10.82 21.96
CA ALA A 319 -42.98 -11.43 22.02
C ALA A 319 -42.89 -12.96 22.13
N ARG A 320 -43.75 -13.53 22.99
CA ARG A 320 -43.86 -14.96 23.34
C ARG A 320 -43.94 -15.87 22.10
N PRO A 321 -43.15 -16.96 22.02
CA PRO A 321 -43.23 -17.89 20.90
C PRO A 321 -44.34 -18.94 21.10
N THR A 322 -45.10 -19.18 20.03
CA THR A 322 -45.86 -20.42 19.81
C THR A 322 -44.93 -21.44 19.15
N GLU A 323 -44.83 -22.63 19.75
CA GLU A 323 -44.05 -23.78 19.27
C GLU A 323 -44.60 -24.30 17.93
N PRO A 324 -43.73 -24.68 16.98
CA PRO A 324 -43.78 -26.07 16.52
C PRO A 324 -42.43 -26.73 16.16
N ALA A 325 -42.44 -28.05 16.36
CA ALA A 325 -41.75 -29.13 15.67
C ALA A 325 -40.21 -29.12 15.50
N ARG A 326 -39.59 -30.08 16.19
CA ARG A 326 -38.18 -30.51 16.11
C ARG A 326 -37.75 -30.93 14.69
N PRO A 327 -36.66 -30.35 14.13
CA PRO A 327 -35.88 -30.94 13.05
C PRO A 327 -34.79 -31.88 13.59
N ALA A 328 -34.36 -32.81 12.74
CA ALA A 328 -33.37 -33.84 13.01
C ALA A 328 -31.96 -33.28 13.27
N GLU A 329 -31.21 -34.02 14.08
CA GLU A 329 -29.84 -33.75 14.55
C GLU A 329 -28.82 -33.82 13.39
N PRO A 330 -27.86 -32.88 13.26
CA PRO A 330 -26.81 -32.97 12.25
C PRO A 330 -25.67 -33.89 12.70
N GLU A 331 -25.08 -34.61 11.75
CA GLU A 331 -23.89 -35.44 11.94
C GLU A 331 -22.67 -34.62 12.42
N PRO A 332 -21.76 -35.23 13.20
CA PRO A 332 -20.56 -34.56 13.67
C PRO A 332 -19.58 -34.25 12.52
N PRO A 333 -18.84 -33.14 12.59
CA PRO A 333 -17.89 -32.75 11.55
C PRO A 333 -16.75 -33.76 11.46
N GLN A 334 -16.43 -34.19 10.23
CA GLN A 334 -15.20 -34.93 9.94
C GLN A 334 -13.98 -34.04 10.19
N PRO A 335 -12.87 -34.60 10.72
CA PRO A 335 -11.64 -33.85 10.92
C PRO A 335 -11.05 -33.41 9.57
N ALA A 336 -10.59 -32.15 9.51
CA ALA A 336 -9.84 -31.63 8.38
C ALA A 336 -8.61 -32.53 8.10
N PRO A 337 -8.24 -32.75 6.82
CA PRO A 337 -7.04 -33.51 6.50
C PRO A 337 -5.81 -32.80 7.06
N ALA A 338 -4.88 -33.56 7.63
CA ALA A 338 -3.60 -33.04 8.08
C ALA A 338 -2.85 -32.38 6.90
N PRO A 339 -2.14 -31.26 7.12
CA PRO A 339 -1.33 -30.63 6.07
C PRO A 339 -0.33 -31.65 5.52
N SER A 340 -0.27 -31.77 4.21
CA SER A 340 0.72 -32.57 3.50
C SER A 340 2.12 -32.05 3.79
N ALA A 341 3.06 -32.96 4.08
CA ALA A 341 4.45 -32.61 4.34
C ALA A 341 5.08 -31.83 3.16
N PRO A 342 5.96 -30.85 3.42
CA PRO A 342 6.65 -30.10 2.38
C PRO A 342 7.52 -31.05 1.53
N SER A 343 7.47 -30.86 0.21
CA SER A 343 8.22 -31.67 -0.76
C SER A 343 8.79 -30.75 -1.85
N GLY A 344 10.01 -30.27 -1.66
CA GLY A 344 10.71 -29.39 -2.61
C GLY A 344 12.09 -28.99 -2.12
N SER A 345 12.93 -28.43 -3.01
CA SER A 345 14.17 -27.76 -2.65
C SER A 345 13.87 -26.42 -1.97
N ASN A 346 14.77 -25.97 -1.08
CA ASN A 346 14.66 -24.63 -0.50
C ASN A 346 14.82 -23.58 -1.60
N LEU A 347 13.84 -22.68 -1.73
CA LEU A 347 13.91 -21.56 -2.68
C LEU A 347 14.80 -20.42 -2.18
N LEU A 348 15.06 -20.35 -0.87
CA LEU A 348 15.95 -19.34 -0.30
C LEU A 348 17.40 -19.77 -0.47
N VAL A 349 18.20 -18.87 -1.02
CA VAL A 349 19.65 -18.96 -1.07
C VAL A 349 20.22 -18.47 0.26
N ASN A 350 21.24 -19.18 0.75
CA ASN A 350 21.94 -18.83 1.98
C ASN A 350 20.99 -18.64 3.17
N GLY A 351 20.04 -19.56 3.35
CA GLY A 351 19.04 -19.48 4.41
C GLY A 351 19.60 -19.49 5.83
N SER A 352 20.84 -19.96 6.00
CA SER A 352 21.56 -19.99 7.29
C SER A 352 22.75 -19.02 7.34
N PHE A 353 22.85 -18.07 6.40
CA PHE A 353 23.82 -16.96 6.42
C PHE A 353 25.33 -17.29 6.42
N GLU A 354 25.71 -18.56 6.24
CA GLU A 354 27.10 -19.08 6.26
C GLU A 354 28.06 -18.50 5.20
N THR A 355 27.59 -17.61 4.33
CA THR A 355 28.45 -16.91 3.36
C THR A 355 29.03 -15.61 3.91
N ALA A 356 28.66 -15.22 5.14
CA ALA A 356 29.20 -14.03 5.76
C ALA A 356 30.65 -14.30 6.21
N GLU A 357 31.58 -13.42 5.85
CA GLU A 357 32.97 -13.56 6.30
C GLU A 357 33.14 -12.98 7.72
N VAL A 358 32.59 -13.69 8.72
CA VAL A 358 32.67 -13.31 10.14
C VAL A 358 33.60 -14.25 10.89
N GLY A 359 34.55 -13.69 11.65
CA GLY A 359 35.48 -14.50 12.45
C GLY A 359 34.78 -15.19 13.62
N SER A 360 35.34 -16.31 14.10
CA SER A 360 34.78 -17.07 15.24
C SER A 360 34.55 -16.18 16.47
N ASP A 361 33.34 -16.28 17.04
CA ASP A 361 32.90 -15.47 18.20
C ASP A 361 32.96 -13.95 17.94
N GLN A 362 32.66 -13.55 16.70
CA GLN A 362 32.56 -12.15 16.28
C GLN A 362 31.21 -11.89 15.61
N TYR A 363 30.95 -10.61 15.32
CA TYR A 363 29.83 -10.15 14.51
C TYR A 363 30.32 -9.20 13.41
N GLY A 364 29.53 -9.06 12.35
CA GLY A 364 29.75 -8.13 11.25
C GLY A 364 28.44 -7.59 10.70
N ALA A 365 28.48 -6.41 10.07
CA ALA A 365 27.29 -5.75 9.52
C ALA A 365 27.42 -5.57 8.00
N PHE A 366 26.41 -6.02 7.26
CA PHE A 366 26.46 -6.13 5.80
C PHE A 366 25.31 -5.39 5.14
N GLN A 367 25.54 -4.79 3.96
CA GLN A 367 24.43 -4.25 3.14
C GLN A 367 23.78 -5.33 2.28
N SER A 368 24.58 -6.31 1.85
CA SER A 368 24.11 -7.47 1.13
C SER A 368 24.96 -8.69 1.50
N LEU A 369 24.33 -9.85 1.39
CA LEU A 369 24.92 -11.19 1.48
C LEU A 369 24.39 -11.99 0.29
N GLN A 370 24.95 -13.16 0.02
CA GLN A 370 24.40 -14.01 -1.04
C GLN A 370 22.91 -14.28 -0.75
N GLY A 371 22.02 -13.88 -1.67
CA GLY A 371 20.58 -14.05 -1.55
C GLY A 371 19.86 -13.01 -0.67
N TRP A 372 20.55 -12.20 0.13
CA TRP A 372 19.89 -11.30 1.09
C TRP A 372 20.37 -9.86 0.96
N THR A 373 19.44 -8.91 1.04
CA THR A 373 19.73 -7.47 0.95
C THR A 373 19.10 -6.75 2.13
N ALA A 374 19.85 -5.87 2.79
CA ALA A 374 19.33 -5.03 3.86
C ALA A 374 18.27 -4.06 3.33
N LEU A 375 17.28 -3.72 4.15
CA LEU A 375 16.37 -2.62 3.86
C LEU A 375 17.14 -1.30 3.77
N SER A 376 16.60 -0.36 2.99
CA SER A 376 17.24 0.93 2.77
C SER A 376 17.52 1.64 4.11
N GLY A 377 18.78 2.05 4.30
CA GLY A 377 19.23 2.70 5.53
C GLY A 377 19.73 1.76 6.63
N GLY A 378 19.48 0.45 6.53
CA GLY A 378 19.86 -0.55 7.54
C GLY A 378 21.10 -1.38 7.20
N ARG A 379 21.34 -2.41 8.02
CA ARG A 379 22.35 -3.47 7.81
C ARG A 379 21.82 -4.83 8.25
N ILE A 380 22.40 -5.90 7.70
CA ILE A 380 22.25 -7.27 8.20
C ILE A 380 23.39 -7.52 9.18
N GLU A 381 23.10 -7.58 10.48
CA GLU A 381 24.09 -7.99 11.49
C GLU A 381 24.18 -9.51 11.53
N VAL A 382 25.34 -10.08 11.24
CA VAL A 382 25.60 -11.53 11.28
C VAL A 382 26.58 -11.84 12.38
N TRP A 383 26.25 -12.83 13.20
CA TRP A 383 27.03 -13.35 14.32
C TRP A 383 27.58 -14.72 13.99
N ASN A 384 28.88 -14.95 14.20
CA ASN A 384 29.46 -16.29 14.14
C ASN A 384 29.56 -16.89 15.55
N ASN A 385 28.61 -17.74 15.93
CA ASN A 385 28.52 -18.39 17.25
C ASN A 385 28.88 -17.44 18.41
N HIS A 386 28.36 -16.23 18.36
CA HIS A 386 28.80 -15.12 19.20
C HIS A 386 28.03 -15.04 20.53
N ASN A 387 28.67 -14.47 21.56
CA ASN A 387 28.06 -14.23 22.88
C ASN A 387 27.49 -15.49 23.57
N GLY A 388 28.09 -16.65 23.30
CA GLY A 388 27.68 -17.93 23.89
C GLY A 388 26.42 -18.54 23.26
N VAL A 389 25.88 -17.95 22.20
CA VAL A 389 24.81 -18.52 21.38
C VAL A 389 25.44 -19.28 20.22
N ARG A 390 24.91 -20.48 19.92
CA ARG A 390 25.33 -21.26 18.75
C ARG A 390 24.24 -21.24 17.69
N ALA A 391 24.63 -21.17 16.42
CA ALA A 391 23.73 -21.32 15.28
C ALA A 391 22.97 -22.67 15.35
N THR A 392 21.76 -22.70 14.80
CA THR A 392 20.96 -23.91 14.62
C THR A 392 21.42 -24.72 13.41
N GLU A 393 21.91 -24.05 12.38
CA GLU A 393 22.55 -24.64 11.20
C GLU A 393 23.86 -23.91 10.93
N GLY A 394 24.97 -24.64 10.78
CA GLY A 394 26.28 -24.03 10.52
C GLY A 394 26.88 -23.30 11.73
N THR A 395 27.36 -22.08 11.51
CA THR A 395 28.07 -21.26 12.49
C THR A 395 27.61 -19.80 12.56
N ASP A 396 26.94 -19.30 11.52
CA ASP A 396 26.47 -17.93 11.39
C ASP A 396 24.96 -17.84 11.63
N PHE A 397 24.50 -16.72 12.16
CA PHE A 397 23.08 -16.38 12.28
C PHE A 397 22.91 -14.87 12.32
N VAL A 398 21.71 -14.38 12.04
CA VAL A 398 21.41 -12.94 12.03
C VAL A 398 20.95 -12.47 13.40
N GLU A 399 21.39 -11.28 13.81
CA GLU A 399 20.69 -10.47 14.81
C GLU A 399 19.93 -9.35 14.11
N LEU A 400 18.65 -9.22 14.46
CA LEU A 400 17.78 -8.16 13.96
C LEU A 400 17.89 -6.95 14.91
N ASP A 401 17.69 -5.71 14.44
CA ASP A 401 17.87 -4.43 15.19
C ASP A 401 19.34 -3.95 15.32
N PHE A 402 19.96 -3.58 14.19
CA PHE A 402 21.32 -3.07 14.15
C PHE A 402 21.36 -1.56 14.40
N GLU A 403 22.04 -1.12 15.46
CA GLU A 403 22.24 0.33 15.76
C GLU A 403 20.93 1.15 15.99
N GLY A 404 19.79 0.49 16.24
CA GLY A 404 18.55 1.14 16.70
C GLY A 404 17.74 1.87 15.62
N ALA A 405 17.95 1.56 14.34
CA ALA A 405 17.02 1.91 13.28
C ALA A 405 15.91 0.86 13.20
N ARG A 406 14.91 1.04 12.30
CA ARG A 406 14.04 -0.08 11.93
C ARG A 406 14.72 -0.86 10.81
N ASP A 407 15.37 -1.95 11.18
CA ASP A 407 16.12 -2.84 10.33
C ASP A 407 15.30 -4.01 9.81
N GLY A 408 15.84 -4.60 8.77
CA GLY A 408 15.32 -5.78 8.13
C GLY A 408 16.11 -6.08 6.88
N PHE A 409 15.80 -7.22 6.29
CA PHE A 409 16.45 -7.72 5.12
C PHE A 409 15.47 -8.54 4.29
N PHE A 410 15.73 -8.66 3.00
CA PHE A 410 14.84 -9.36 2.09
C PHE A 410 15.60 -10.23 1.11
N GLN A 411 14.89 -11.23 0.60
CA GLN A 411 15.31 -12.06 -0.52
C GLN A 411 14.15 -12.14 -1.51
N ASP A 412 14.47 -11.87 -2.76
CA ASP A 412 13.57 -12.11 -3.89
C ASP A 412 13.65 -13.59 -4.27
N VAL A 413 12.50 -14.22 -4.50
CA VAL A 413 12.36 -15.64 -4.82
C VAL A 413 11.36 -15.85 -5.95
N GLU A 414 11.58 -16.90 -6.72
CA GLU A 414 10.65 -17.34 -7.76
C GLU A 414 9.76 -18.46 -7.19
N ALA A 415 8.68 -18.09 -6.49
CA ALA A 415 7.66 -19.05 -6.11
C ALA A 415 6.61 -19.15 -7.21
N ALA A 416 6.26 -20.37 -7.64
CA ALA A 416 5.31 -20.55 -8.73
C ALA A 416 3.95 -19.91 -8.39
N ALA A 417 3.36 -19.19 -9.35
CA ALA A 417 2.08 -18.51 -9.15
C ALA A 417 0.98 -19.49 -8.70
N GLY A 418 0.33 -19.17 -7.57
CA GLY A 418 -0.70 -20.01 -6.96
C GLY A 418 -0.17 -21.24 -6.21
N GLN A 419 1.14 -21.52 -6.24
CA GLN A 419 1.75 -22.59 -5.47
C GLN A 419 1.93 -22.15 -4.01
N SER A 420 1.39 -22.97 -3.10
CA SER A 420 1.58 -22.80 -1.66
C SER A 420 2.97 -23.30 -1.25
N HIS A 421 3.66 -22.54 -0.40
CA HIS A 421 4.97 -22.85 0.16
C HIS A 421 4.92 -22.75 1.68
N SER A 422 5.62 -23.67 2.36
CA SER A 422 5.95 -23.56 3.78
C SER A 422 7.21 -22.73 3.93
N LEU A 423 7.08 -21.57 4.58
CA LEU A 423 8.18 -20.78 5.09
C LEU A 423 8.48 -21.23 6.52
N SER A 424 9.75 -21.46 6.85
CA SER A 424 10.21 -21.74 8.21
C SER A 424 11.55 -21.11 8.49
N PHE A 425 11.83 -20.76 9.73
CA PHE A 425 13.15 -20.37 10.22
C PHE A 425 13.22 -20.58 11.73
N ASP A 426 14.42 -20.66 12.28
CA ASP A 426 14.64 -20.75 13.71
C ASP A 426 14.83 -19.35 14.28
N LEU A 427 14.22 -19.09 15.44
CA LEU A 427 14.36 -17.82 16.17
C LEU A 427 14.50 -18.02 17.68
N GLN A 428 15.26 -17.15 18.32
CA GLN A 428 15.28 -16.99 19.77
C GLN A 428 15.46 -15.53 20.17
N ALA A 429 15.10 -15.20 21.40
CA ALA A 429 15.32 -13.89 21.96
C ALA A 429 16.80 -13.79 22.33
N ARG A 430 17.42 -12.65 22.01
CA ARG A 430 18.78 -12.33 22.41
C ARG A 430 18.94 -12.47 23.92
N PRO A 431 19.88 -13.31 24.39
CA PRO A 431 20.06 -13.56 25.81
C PRO A 431 20.33 -12.27 26.61
N GLY A 432 19.63 -12.13 27.73
CA GLY A 432 19.77 -10.97 28.62
C GLY A 432 19.05 -9.70 28.16
N LYS A 433 18.25 -9.76 27.09
CA LYS A 433 17.40 -8.67 26.59
C LYS A 433 15.92 -8.99 26.77
N ALA A 434 15.07 -7.97 26.76
CA ALA A 434 13.64 -8.15 26.98
C ALA A 434 13.00 -8.76 25.73
N ALA A 435 12.35 -9.92 25.84
CA ALA A 435 11.70 -10.56 24.69
C ALA A 435 10.55 -9.70 24.09
N SER A 436 10.02 -8.75 24.86
CA SER A 436 8.94 -7.85 24.42
C SER A 436 9.34 -6.80 23.38
N THR A 437 10.63 -6.67 23.05
CA THR A 437 11.14 -5.77 22.01
C THR A 437 11.74 -6.53 20.82
N GLN A 438 11.51 -7.84 20.73
CA GLN A 438 12.23 -8.72 19.79
C GLN A 438 11.30 -9.50 18.86
N ASP A 439 10.04 -9.07 18.69
CA ASP A 439 9.14 -9.69 17.73
C ASP A 439 9.59 -9.40 16.28
N VAL A 440 9.40 -10.39 15.39
CA VAL A 440 9.87 -10.34 14.01
C VAL A 440 8.69 -10.31 13.05
N GLU A 441 8.59 -9.29 12.21
CA GLU A 441 7.63 -9.27 11.11
C GLU A 441 8.15 -10.11 9.94
N VAL A 442 7.29 -11.04 9.50
CA VAL A 442 7.47 -11.82 8.29
C VAL A 442 6.57 -11.22 7.22
N VAL A 443 7.18 -10.71 6.16
CA VAL A 443 6.50 -9.96 5.09
C VAL A 443 6.68 -10.71 3.77
N TRP A 444 5.58 -10.91 3.05
CA TRP A 444 5.57 -11.53 1.73
C TRP A 444 4.91 -10.57 0.74
N ASN A 445 5.63 -10.15 -0.30
CA ASN A 445 5.20 -9.18 -1.31
C ASN A 445 4.59 -7.93 -0.68
N ASP A 446 5.38 -7.28 0.17
CA ASP A 446 5.05 -6.05 0.88
C ASP A 446 3.89 -6.13 1.90
N LYS A 447 3.35 -7.33 2.13
CA LYS A 447 2.33 -7.60 3.15
C LYS A 447 2.90 -8.37 4.34
N VAL A 448 2.66 -7.90 5.57
CA VAL A 448 2.94 -8.69 6.79
C VAL A 448 2.03 -9.92 6.79
N VAL A 449 2.63 -11.11 6.72
CA VAL A 449 1.91 -12.40 6.73
C VAL A 449 1.95 -13.08 8.10
N ALA A 450 2.90 -12.70 8.95
CA ALA A 450 2.97 -13.15 10.34
C ALA A 450 3.87 -12.25 11.20
N VAL A 451 3.69 -12.34 12.52
CA VAL A 451 4.63 -11.81 13.51
C VAL A 451 5.14 -12.98 14.35
N ALA A 452 6.43 -13.29 14.23
CA ALA A 452 7.07 -14.38 14.95
C ALA A 452 7.59 -13.86 16.29
N LYS A 453 7.19 -14.54 17.38
CA LYS A 453 7.56 -14.16 18.75
C LYS A 453 8.64 -15.11 19.26
N PRO A 454 9.85 -14.62 19.54
CA PRO A 454 10.92 -15.51 19.96
C PRO A 454 10.74 -16.02 21.39
N GLY A 455 11.12 -17.28 21.60
CA GLY A 455 11.27 -17.88 22.93
C GLY A 455 12.65 -17.57 23.55
N THR A 456 12.88 -18.03 24.78
CA THR A 456 14.19 -17.91 25.45
C THR A 456 15.27 -18.81 24.88
N ASP A 457 14.87 -19.89 24.20
CA ASP A 457 15.73 -20.83 23.49
C ASP A 457 15.31 -20.86 22.02
N TRP A 458 16.18 -21.38 21.14
CA TRP A 458 15.83 -21.61 19.73
C TRP A 458 14.53 -22.41 19.60
N GLY A 459 13.59 -21.85 18.83
CA GLY A 459 12.39 -22.54 18.37
C GLY A 459 12.18 -22.29 16.89
N SER A 460 11.39 -23.14 16.24
CA SER A 460 11.09 -22.98 14.82
C SER A 460 9.78 -22.22 14.62
N PHE A 461 9.83 -21.18 13.79
CA PHE A 461 8.67 -20.53 13.23
C PHE A 461 8.25 -21.22 11.93
N THR A 462 6.95 -21.29 11.66
CA THR A 462 6.41 -21.73 10.37
C THR A 462 5.24 -20.88 9.94
N ALA A 463 5.16 -20.58 8.64
CA ALA A 463 4.03 -19.93 7.99
C ALA A 463 3.82 -20.52 6.58
N THR A 464 2.64 -20.27 6.02
CA THR A 464 2.36 -20.60 4.62
C THR A 464 2.26 -19.32 3.80
N VAL A 465 2.98 -19.27 2.69
CA VAL A 465 2.89 -18.19 1.69
C VAL A 465 2.48 -18.79 0.34
N THR A 466 1.94 -17.96 -0.55
CA THR A 466 1.51 -18.40 -1.89
C THR A 466 2.22 -17.54 -2.93
N GLY A 467 2.89 -18.18 -3.88
CA GLY A 467 3.59 -17.48 -4.95
C GLY A 467 2.63 -16.68 -5.81
N GLN A 468 3.05 -15.49 -6.23
CA GLN A 468 2.31 -14.63 -7.15
C GLN A 468 2.89 -14.73 -8.56
N SER A 469 2.28 -14.06 -9.54
CA SER A 469 2.85 -13.98 -10.87
C SER A 469 4.02 -12.99 -10.87
N GLY A 470 5.23 -13.48 -11.13
CA GLY A 470 6.45 -12.66 -11.14
C GLY A 470 7.41 -13.03 -10.00
N THR A 471 8.26 -12.08 -9.62
CA THR A 471 9.17 -12.23 -8.47
C THR A 471 8.42 -11.99 -7.18
N ASP A 472 8.47 -12.95 -6.26
CA ASP A 472 7.99 -12.77 -4.90
C ASP A 472 9.13 -12.23 -4.02
N ARG A 473 8.81 -11.46 -2.97
CA ARG A 473 9.77 -10.94 -2.00
C ARG A 473 9.43 -11.42 -0.61
N LEU A 474 10.35 -12.15 0.02
CA LEU A 474 10.35 -12.38 1.46
C LEU A 474 11.16 -11.28 2.14
N THR A 475 10.51 -10.49 2.99
CA THR A 475 11.16 -9.51 3.86
C THR A 475 11.02 -9.94 5.32
N ILE A 476 12.11 -9.92 6.06
CA ILE A 476 12.18 -10.14 7.50
C ILE A 476 12.60 -8.81 8.13
N ARG A 477 11.80 -8.26 9.03
CA ARG A 477 12.07 -6.94 9.61
C ARG A 477 11.52 -6.81 11.01
N GLU A 478 11.96 -5.77 11.71
CA GLU A 478 11.47 -5.47 13.04
C GLU A 478 10.02 -4.98 13.06
N VAL A 479 9.35 -5.31 14.16
CA VAL A 479 8.08 -4.67 14.52
C VAL A 479 8.35 -3.19 14.80
N ALA A 480 7.67 -2.31 14.06
CA ALA A 480 7.95 -0.86 14.07
C ALA A 480 7.82 -0.21 15.46
N SER A 481 6.99 -0.75 16.34
CA SER A 481 6.83 -0.25 17.73
C SER A 481 7.88 -0.76 18.71
N GLN A 482 8.75 -1.67 18.27
CA GLN A 482 9.78 -2.31 19.08
C GLN A 482 11.20 -1.90 18.67
N ALA A 483 11.36 -1.32 17.47
CA ALA A 483 12.64 -0.82 16.98
C ALA A 483 13.24 0.28 17.88
N GLY A 484 14.58 0.30 17.99
CA GLY A 484 15.32 1.42 18.56
C GLY A 484 16.04 1.18 19.87
N ASP A 485 16.10 -0.06 20.36
CA ASP A 485 16.99 -0.42 21.47
C ASP A 485 18.30 -1.09 21.00
N GLY A 486 18.41 -1.41 19.71
CA GLY A 486 19.59 -2.03 19.09
C GLY A 486 19.74 -3.50 19.47
N HIS A 487 18.63 -4.15 19.83
CA HIS A 487 18.59 -5.50 20.38
C HIS A 487 17.35 -6.28 19.90
N GLY A 488 17.48 -7.02 18.79
CA GLY A 488 16.39 -7.84 18.27
C GLY A 488 16.66 -9.34 18.36
N ALA A 489 15.74 -10.11 17.78
CA ALA A 489 15.79 -11.56 17.78
C ALA A 489 16.99 -12.09 16.98
N LEU A 490 17.45 -13.27 17.39
CA LEU A 490 18.43 -14.07 16.66
C LEU A 490 17.69 -15.00 15.70
N LEU A 491 18.13 -15.08 14.44
CA LEU A 491 17.42 -15.74 13.33
C LEU A 491 18.37 -16.61 12.49
N ASP A 492 17.94 -17.82 12.16
CA ASP A 492 18.75 -18.79 11.41
C ASP A 492 17.88 -19.80 10.63
N ASN A 493 18.48 -20.57 9.72
CA ASN A 493 17.89 -21.75 9.07
C ASN A 493 16.58 -21.45 8.31
N PHE A 494 16.58 -20.39 7.51
CA PHE A 494 15.45 -20.02 6.67
C PHE A 494 15.22 -21.02 5.54
N ARG A 495 13.98 -21.49 5.42
CA ARG A 495 13.53 -22.41 4.36
C ARG A 495 12.21 -21.95 3.78
N LEU A 496 12.11 -21.96 2.47
CA LEU A 496 10.87 -21.79 1.72
C LEU A 496 10.71 -22.98 0.78
N VAL A 497 9.77 -23.86 1.09
CA VAL A 497 9.62 -25.15 0.40
C VAL A 497 8.19 -25.32 -0.09
N ALA A 498 8.01 -25.75 -1.35
CA ALA A 498 6.69 -26.00 -1.90
C ALA A 498 5.93 -27.09 -1.11
N ASN A 499 4.66 -26.80 -0.83
CA ASN A 499 3.73 -27.76 -0.25
C ASN A 499 3.24 -28.72 -1.35
N GLY A 500 3.14 -30.01 -1.05
CA GLY A 500 2.63 -31.01 -2.00
C GLY A 500 1.28 -30.60 -2.61
N ALA A 501 1.10 -30.87 -3.90
CA ALA A 501 0.02 -30.32 -4.73
C ALA A 501 -1.39 -30.46 -4.11
N ALA A 502 -2.14 -29.35 -4.10
CA ALA A 502 -3.59 -29.38 -3.89
C ALA A 502 -4.25 -30.10 -5.08
N ASN A 503 -5.05 -31.13 -4.81
CA ASN A 503 -5.84 -31.87 -5.79
C ASN A 503 -6.62 -30.93 -6.72
N ARG A 504 -6.24 -30.89 -8.01
CA ARG A 504 -7.09 -30.35 -9.07
C ARG A 504 -7.98 -31.49 -9.61
N PRO A 505 -9.31 -31.28 -9.79
CA PRO A 505 -10.14 -32.26 -10.50
C PRO A 505 -9.75 -32.34 -11.99
N PRO A 506 -10.01 -33.48 -12.65
CA PRO A 506 -9.36 -33.81 -13.91
C PRO A 506 -10.04 -33.23 -15.18
N GLN A 507 -9.16 -32.95 -16.15
CA GLN A 507 -9.32 -32.81 -17.61
C GLN A 507 -9.71 -31.45 -18.21
N GLU A 508 -8.77 -30.86 -18.96
CA GLU A 508 -8.71 -30.98 -20.42
C GLU A 508 -7.26 -30.81 -20.91
N GLN A 509 -6.88 -31.60 -21.92
CA GLN A 509 -5.54 -31.68 -22.51
C GLN A 509 -5.37 -30.59 -23.58
N ASP A 510 -4.28 -29.81 -23.51
CA ASP A 510 -3.54 -29.40 -24.71
C ASP A 510 -2.05 -29.17 -24.35
N ASN A 511 -1.20 -29.35 -25.36
CA ASN A 511 0.23 -29.66 -25.35
C ASN A 511 1.12 -28.72 -24.51
N GLN A 512 1.99 -29.31 -23.67
CA GLN A 512 3.05 -28.58 -22.97
C GLN A 512 4.22 -28.27 -23.91
N ARG A 513 4.28 -27.02 -24.37
CA ARG A 513 5.55 -26.35 -24.69
C ARG A 513 6.18 -25.95 -23.35
N GLY A 514 7.49 -26.19 -23.17
CA GLY A 514 8.20 -25.71 -21.98
C GLY A 514 8.08 -24.18 -21.87
N GLU A 515 8.14 -23.67 -20.65
CA GLU A 515 8.10 -22.22 -20.39
C GLU A 515 9.24 -21.52 -21.14
N ASP A 516 8.93 -20.42 -21.84
CA ASP A 516 9.94 -19.64 -22.54
C ASP A 516 10.80 -18.86 -21.53
N SER A 517 12.05 -18.59 -21.89
CA SER A 517 13.00 -17.87 -21.05
C SER A 517 13.90 -16.93 -21.86
N VAL A 518 14.11 -15.73 -21.35
CA VAL A 518 15.12 -14.79 -21.83
C VAL A 518 16.17 -14.62 -20.73
N THR A 519 17.43 -14.87 -21.03
CA THR A 519 18.55 -14.49 -20.16
C THR A 519 19.21 -13.23 -20.71
N VAL A 520 19.48 -12.26 -19.85
CA VAL A 520 20.21 -11.03 -20.17
C VAL A 520 21.43 -10.94 -19.26
N LYS A 521 22.62 -10.95 -19.85
CA LYS A 521 23.89 -10.73 -19.15
C LYS A 521 24.34 -9.29 -19.36
N VAL A 522 24.51 -8.54 -18.28
CA VAL A 522 24.61 -7.08 -18.32
C VAL A 522 25.44 -6.52 -17.16
N ASN A 523 26.09 -5.37 -17.37
CA ASN A 523 26.72 -4.57 -16.32
C ASN A 523 26.55 -3.08 -16.61
N GLY A 524 27.10 -2.21 -15.75
CA GLY A 524 26.86 -0.79 -15.88
C GLY A 524 27.88 0.13 -15.20
N ASP A 525 27.80 1.42 -15.55
CA ASP A 525 28.51 2.50 -14.85
C ASP A 525 27.53 3.21 -13.90
N ALA A 526 27.71 3.08 -12.58
CA ALA A 526 26.75 3.55 -11.55
C ALA A 526 26.84 5.06 -11.20
N PHE A 527 26.87 5.94 -12.20
CA PHE A 527 26.95 7.38 -11.91
C PHE A 527 25.65 7.94 -11.33
N LYS A 528 25.72 8.46 -10.09
CA LYS A 528 24.57 9.01 -9.31
C LYS A 528 23.40 8.03 -9.16
N GLY A 529 23.71 6.74 -9.13
CA GLY A 529 22.75 5.64 -9.06
C GLY A 529 22.99 4.61 -10.17
N ASP A 530 22.41 3.44 -9.99
CA ASP A 530 22.63 2.28 -10.84
C ASP A 530 21.84 2.37 -12.16
N PRO A 531 22.38 1.85 -13.27
CA PRO A 531 21.64 1.71 -14.51
C PRO A 531 20.48 0.72 -14.38
N ALA A 532 19.37 1.02 -15.03
CA ALA A 532 18.19 0.16 -15.05
C ALA A 532 17.67 -0.03 -16.47
N PHE A 533 17.18 -1.22 -16.77
CA PHE A 533 16.60 -1.56 -18.07
C PHE A 533 15.20 -2.17 -17.98
N ALA A 534 14.38 -1.96 -19.01
CA ALA A 534 13.16 -2.72 -19.23
C ALA A 534 13.41 -3.81 -20.28
N LEU A 535 12.69 -4.93 -20.16
CA LEU A 535 12.72 -6.04 -21.10
C LEU A 535 11.35 -6.22 -21.75
N SER A 536 11.31 -6.43 -23.05
CA SER A 536 10.12 -6.90 -23.76
C SER A 536 10.46 -7.97 -24.80
N VAL A 537 9.48 -8.82 -25.10
CA VAL A 537 9.56 -9.87 -26.13
C VAL A 537 8.38 -9.66 -27.09
N ASN A 538 8.66 -9.56 -28.39
CA ASN A 538 7.67 -9.25 -29.43
C ASN A 538 6.82 -7.99 -29.13
N GLY A 539 7.44 -7.00 -28.49
CA GLY A 539 6.78 -5.76 -28.07
C GLY A 539 5.89 -5.88 -26.83
N LYS A 540 5.78 -7.07 -26.22
CA LYS A 540 5.10 -7.28 -24.94
C LYS A 540 6.10 -7.13 -23.79
N ALA A 541 5.79 -6.26 -22.84
CA ALA A 541 6.63 -6.05 -21.67
C ALA A 541 6.77 -7.34 -20.84
N VAL A 542 8.01 -7.66 -20.48
CA VAL A 542 8.40 -8.80 -19.63
C VAL A 542 8.95 -8.30 -18.30
N SER A 543 9.74 -7.22 -18.31
CA SER A 543 10.16 -6.50 -17.10
C SER A 543 10.07 -5.00 -17.35
N ALA A 544 9.47 -4.25 -16.40
CA ALA A 544 9.29 -2.81 -16.52
C ALA A 544 10.52 -2.00 -16.05
N SER A 545 11.32 -2.57 -15.13
CA SER A 545 12.56 -1.98 -14.65
C SER A 545 13.37 -3.04 -13.90
N THR A 546 14.60 -3.27 -14.35
CA THR A 546 15.58 -4.17 -13.73
C THR A 546 16.83 -3.35 -13.49
N VAL A 547 17.19 -3.16 -12.22
CA VAL A 547 18.41 -2.45 -11.81
C VAL A 547 19.61 -3.36 -11.98
N VAL A 548 20.69 -2.83 -12.54
CA VAL A 548 21.95 -3.51 -12.78
C VAL A 548 22.98 -2.99 -11.80
N THR A 549 23.42 -3.86 -10.90
CA THR A 549 24.35 -3.50 -9.82
C THR A 549 25.79 -3.92 -10.12
N ALA A 550 26.00 -4.81 -11.08
CA ALA A 550 27.32 -5.23 -11.52
C ALA A 550 28.15 -4.04 -12.05
N ASP A 551 29.28 -3.77 -11.40
CA ASP A 551 30.19 -2.69 -11.80
C ASP A 551 31.07 -3.12 -12.97
N ARG A 552 30.90 -2.42 -14.10
CA ARG A 552 31.72 -2.63 -15.29
C ARG A 552 33.21 -2.40 -15.04
N ALA A 553 33.57 -1.40 -14.24
CA ALA A 553 34.97 -1.09 -13.95
C ALA A 553 35.64 -2.19 -13.12
N ALA A 554 34.86 -2.90 -12.30
CA ALA A 554 35.28 -4.09 -11.56
C ALA A 554 35.30 -5.36 -12.43
N GLY A 555 34.77 -5.31 -13.66
CA GLY A 555 34.67 -6.47 -14.56
C GLY A 555 33.55 -7.44 -14.18
N GLU A 556 32.57 -6.98 -13.40
CA GLU A 556 31.44 -7.77 -12.94
C GLU A 556 30.36 -7.89 -14.02
N TRP A 557 29.48 -8.89 -13.87
CA TRP A 557 28.34 -9.12 -14.74
C TRP A 557 27.17 -9.66 -13.92
N ASP A 558 26.02 -9.00 -14.06
CA ASP A 558 24.73 -9.56 -13.65
C ASP A 558 24.19 -10.44 -14.77
N SER A 559 23.44 -11.48 -14.39
CA SER A 559 22.75 -12.35 -15.33
C SER A 559 21.31 -12.54 -14.87
N PHE A 560 20.39 -11.85 -15.53
CA PHE A 560 18.96 -11.90 -15.24
C PHE A 560 18.29 -12.94 -16.11
N VAL A 561 17.43 -13.78 -15.54
CA VAL A 561 16.62 -14.75 -16.28
C VAL A 561 15.16 -14.37 -16.11
N PHE A 562 14.47 -14.18 -17.22
CA PHE A 562 13.06 -13.84 -17.27
C PHE A 562 12.31 -15.00 -17.89
N ARG A 563 11.32 -15.55 -17.19
CA ARG A 563 10.54 -16.71 -17.65
C ARG A 563 9.08 -16.34 -17.88
N GLY A 564 8.45 -16.99 -18.85
CA GLY A 564 7.03 -16.83 -19.10
C GLY A 564 6.58 -17.53 -20.38
N ASP A 565 5.30 -17.42 -20.69
CA ASP A 565 4.79 -17.73 -22.03
C ASP A 565 4.88 -16.45 -22.88
N PHE A 566 5.88 -16.40 -23.75
CA PHE A 566 6.13 -15.26 -24.61
C PHE A 566 5.44 -15.41 -25.98
N GLY A 567 4.73 -16.52 -26.22
CA GLY A 567 4.05 -16.78 -27.47
C GLY A 567 5.01 -16.91 -28.65
N LEU A 568 6.18 -17.53 -28.42
CA LEU A 568 7.25 -17.59 -29.40
C LEU A 568 6.88 -18.38 -30.65
N ASP A 569 7.15 -17.82 -31.83
CA ASP A 569 6.85 -18.43 -33.13
C ASP A 569 8.07 -18.76 -33.99
N GLY A 570 9.28 -18.44 -33.51
CA GLY A 570 10.54 -18.65 -34.23
C GLY A 570 10.92 -17.48 -35.15
N SER A 571 10.28 -16.33 -34.98
CA SER A 571 10.69 -15.04 -35.56
C SER A 571 10.65 -13.93 -34.51
N ASP A 572 11.21 -14.24 -33.34
CA ASP A 572 10.97 -13.53 -32.10
C ASP A 572 11.98 -12.42 -31.85
N ARG A 573 11.54 -11.31 -31.27
CA ARG A 573 12.40 -10.16 -31.01
C ARG A 573 12.41 -9.82 -29.53
N VAL A 574 13.59 -9.90 -28.93
CA VAL A 574 13.85 -9.38 -27.57
C VAL A 574 14.29 -7.93 -27.68
N ALA A 575 13.75 -7.06 -26.83
CA ALA A 575 14.12 -5.65 -26.75
C ALA A 575 14.52 -5.28 -25.32
N ILE A 576 15.68 -4.65 -25.19
CA ILE A 576 16.17 -4.07 -23.93
C ILE A 576 16.16 -2.55 -24.08
N THR A 577 15.49 -1.87 -23.17
CA THR A 577 15.40 -0.41 -23.13
C THR A 577 16.15 0.11 -21.92
N PHE A 578 17.19 0.93 -22.14
CA PHE A 578 17.89 1.62 -21.05
C PHE A 578 17.05 2.81 -20.57
N LEU A 579 16.76 2.86 -19.26
CA LEU A 579 15.71 3.71 -18.72
C LEU A 579 16.19 5.04 -18.15
N ASN A 580 17.40 5.08 -17.62
CA ASN A 580 17.80 6.12 -16.68
C ASN A 580 19.21 6.67 -16.92
N ASP A 581 19.64 6.83 -18.17
CA ASP A 581 20.87 7.54 -18.55
C ASP A 581 21.04 8.88 -17.82
N HIS A 582 22.29 9.19 -17.48
CA HIS A 582 22.65 10.44 -16.83
C HIS A 582 24.10 10.85 -17.13
N TYR A 583 24.28 11.81 -18.05
CA TYR A 583 25.60 12.34 -18.43
C TYR A 583 25.89 13.75 -17.89
N GLU A 584 27.06 13.96 -17.26
CA GLU A 584 27.59 15.27 -16.82
C GLU A 584 28.97 15.60 -17.43
N GLY A 585 29.13 15.41 -18.74
CA GLY A 585 30.24 16.00 -19.49
C GLY A 585 31.58 15.26 -19.42
N SER A 586 31.65 14.10 -18.77
CA SER A 586 32.82 13.22 -18.82
C SER A 586 32.44 11.75 -18.59
N ALA A 587 33.26 10.82 -19.07
CA ALA A 587 32.98 9.38 -18.94
C ALA A 587 32.92 8.87 -17.49
N ALA A 588 33.61 9.53 -16.55
CA ALA A 588 33.53 9.21 -15.12
C ALA A 588 32.26 9.76 -14.45
N ARG A 589 31.47 10.53 -15.21
CA ARG A 589 30.22 11.16 -14.78
C ARG A 589 29.11 10.84 -15.76
N ASP A 590 29.07 9.57 -16.13
CA ASP A 590 28.19 9.05 -17.14
C ASP A 590 27.60 7.73 -16.66
N ARG A 591 26.29 7.55 -16.81
CA ARG A 591 25.63 6.30 -16.45
C ARG A 591 25.30 5.55 -17.72
N ASN A 592 25.95 4.41 -17.90
CA ASN A 592 25.82 3.61 -19.11
C ASN A 592 25.41 2.18 -18.74
N LEU A 593 24.79 1.49 -19.70
CA LEU A 593 24.40 0.08 -19.60
C LEU A 593 25.09 -0.72 -20.69
N TYR A 594 25.63 -1.88 -20.37
CA TYR A 594 26.35 -2.73 -21.31
C TYR A 594 25.80 -4.14 -21.25
N VAL A 595 25.19 -4.59 -22.35
CA VAL A 595 24.64 -5.93 -22.51
C VAL A 595 25.68 -6.78 -23.25
N ASP A 596 26.16 -7.84 -22.60
CA ASP A 596 27.08 -8.82 -23.21
C ASP A 596 26.31 -9.80 -24.09
N GLU A 597 25.20 -10.32 -23.55
CA GLU A 597 24.50 -11.43 -24.17
C GLU A 597 23.01 -11.39 -23.85
N VAL A 598 22.21 -11.71 -24.87
CA VAL A 598 20.79 -12.04 -24.74
C VAL A 598 20.58 -13.46 -25.27
N VAL A 599 19.92 -14.30 -24.47
CA VAL A 599 19.65 -15.71 -24.79
C VAL A 599 18.15 -15.97 -24.71
N LEU A 600 17.52 -16.43 -25.79
CA LEU A 600 16.10 -16.85 -25.82
C LEU A 600 16.02 -18.38 -25.89
N ASN A 601 15.42 -19.03 -24.89
CA ASN A 601 15.29 -20.49 -24.80
C ASN A 601 16.60 -21.28 -25.00
N GLY A 602 17.72 -20.71 -24.55
CA GLY A 602 19.06 -21.30 -24.69
C GLY A 602 19.75 -20.99 -26.02
N GLU A 603 19.07 -20.32 -26.97
CA GLU A 603 19.69 -19.80 -28.18
C GLU A 603 20.22 -18.39 -27.91
N SER A 604 21.49 -18.14 -28.22
CA SER A 604 22.14 -16.83 -28.06
C SER A 604 22.20 -16.10 -29.38
N ASN A 605 21.93 -14.79 -29.36
CA ASN A 605 22.09 -13.95 -30.55
C ASN A 605 23.57 -13.59 -30.82
N GLY A 606 24.45 -13.76 -29.81
CA GLY A 606 25.88 -13.46 -29.90
C GLY A 606 26.24 -11.99 -30.19
N LYS A 607 25.29 -11.06 -30.03
CA LYS A 607 25.50 -9.62 -30.20
C LYS A 607 25.52 -8.93 -28.85
N ASP A 608 26.60 -8.21 -28.57
CA ASP A 608 26.69 -7.27 -27.47
C ASP A 608 26.07 -5.91 -27.87
N HIS A 609 25.72 -5.10 -26.87
CA HIS A 609 25.26 -3.73 -27.10
C HIS A 609 25.61 -2.82 -25.93
N ASN A 610 26.06 -1.61 -26.24
CA ASN A 610 26.38 -0.59 -25.24
C ASN A 610 25.42 0.59 -25.40
N PHE A 611 24.73 0.92 -24.32
CA PHE A 611 23.84 2.08 -24.25
C PHE A 611 24.56 3.24 -23.57
N TYR A 612 24.75 4.33 -24.32
CA TYR A 612 25.33 5.59 -23.84
C TYR A 612 24.30 6.72 -23.66
N TRP A 613 23.03 6.40 -23.88
CA TRP A 613 21.88 7.25 -23.65
C TRP A 613 20.64 6.35 -23.57
N ASN A 614 19.52 6.91 -23.10
CA ASN A 614 18.23 6.20 -23.10
C ASN A 614 17.86 5.80 -24.53
N ASP A 615 17.93 4.50 -24.82
CA ASP A 615 17.65 3.93 -26.13
C ASP A 615 17.13 2.49 -25.97
N THR A 616 16.67 1.90 -27.07
CA THR A 616 16.25 0.51 -27.14
C THR A 616 17.06 -0.25 -28.19
N ALA A 617 17.65 -1.37 -27.80
CA ALA A 617 18.30 -2.30 -28.72
C ALA A 617 17.46 -3.57 -28.86
N HIS A 618 17.64 -4.25 -30.00
CA HIS A 618 16.86 -5.41 -30.40
C HIS A 618 17.74 -6.59 -30.77
N TRP A 619 17.31 -7.78 -30.38
CA TRP A 619 17.90 -9.07 -30.74
C TRP A 619 16.82 -9.94 -31.36
N ASP A 620 17.02 -10.33 -32.63
CA ASP A 620 16.12 -11.18 -33.40
C ASP A 620 16.56 -12.65 -33.31
N PHE A 621 15.68 -13.54 -32.85
CA PHE A 621 15.89 -14.97 -32.68
C PHE A 621 15.08 -15.77 -33.70
#